data_AF-A0AAD1RWE4-F1
#
_entry.id   AF-A0AAD1RWE4-F1
#
_cell.length_a   1.000
_cell.length_b   1.000
_cell.length_c   1.000
_cell.angle_alpha   90.00
_cell.angle_beta   90.00
_cell.angle_gamma   90.00
#
_symmetry.space_group_name_H-M   'P 1'
#
loop_
_entity.id
_entity.type
_entity.pdbx_description
1 polymer ?
#
loop_
_entity_poly.entity_id
_entity_poly.type
_entity_poly.pdbx_seq_one_letter_code
_entity_poly.pdbx_strand_id
1 'polypeptide(L)'
;MAKEIGVSPEDYQHVKTLVTLLEDQEKDPPLTDLKPLSWYTPNFKDIINVDLFVQITTEKIEQLNVRQTPMTSNLSYAENQALKELSSDKNIIIKPSDKEGNIVILEKDKYIDICMTHLNDISCYKKLQRDSAAKYIRIQQTHQADRSSLGTILSQNNLAST
;
A
#
# COMPACT_ATOMS: atom_id res chain seq x y z
N MET A 1 20.90 27.99 -27.50
CA MET A 1 21.53 29.10 -26.77
C MET A 1 20.60 29.47 -25.62
N ALA A 2 20.84 28.92 -24.43
CA ALA A 2 19.97 29.14 -23.25
C ALA A 2 20.54 30.26 -22.38
N LYS A 3 19.64 31.17 -21.98
CA LYS A 3 19.85 32.40 -21.21
C LYS A 3 20.57 32.17 -19.88
N GLU A 4 21.42 33.14 -19.55
CA GLU A 4 22.00 33.40 -18.24
C GLU A 4 20.92 33.39 -17.15
N ILE A 5 21.01 32.41 -16.25
CA ILE A 5 20.34 32.49 -14.95
C ILE A 5 21.30 33.31 -14.07
N GLY A 6 20.87 34.48 -13.62
CA GLY A 6 21.65 35.44 -12.81
C GLY A 6 21.93 34.94 -11.39
N VAL A 7 22.54 33.76 -11.26
CA VAL A 7 22.99 33.18 -10.00
C VAL A 7 24.45 33.57 -9.82
N SER A 8 24.77 34.22 -8.70
CA SER A 8 26.16 34.58 -8.37
C SER A 8 27.03 33.32 -8.39
N PRO A 9 28.27 33.37 -8.92
CA PRO A 9 29.17 32.20 -8.95
C PRO A 9 29.37 31.55 -7.57
N GLU A 10 29.33 32.36 -6.50
CA GLU A 10 29.44 31.88 -5.12
C GLU A 10 28.18 31.14 -4.65
N ASP A 11 27.00 31.57 -5.09
CA ASP A 11 25.73 30.92 -4.76
C ASP A 11 25.61 29.59 -5.49
N TYR A 12 26.05 29.52 -6.74
CA TYR A 12 26.12 28.27 -7.49
C TYR A 12 27.05 27.26 -6.79
N GLN A 13 28.19 27.75 -6.27
CA GLN A 13 29.13 26.89 -5.56
C GLN A 13 28.58 26.44 -4.19
N HIS A 14 27.86 27.30 -3.47
CA HIS A 14 27.17 26.93 -2.24
C HIS A 14 26.09 25.88 -2.48
N VAL A 15 25.23 26.08 -3.49
CA VAL A 15 24.18 25.10 -3.83
C VAL A 15 24.79 23.76 -4.21
N LYS A 16 25.87 23.75 -5.01
CA LYS A 16 26.57 22.53 -5.39
C LYS A 16 27.17 21.81 -4.18
N THR A 17 27.72 22.56 -3.23
CA THR A 17 28.29 22.02 -1.98
C THR A 17 27.20 21.42 -1.09
N LEU A 18 26.04 22.09 -0.98
CA LEU A 18 24.90 21.59 -0.22
C LEU A 18 24.30 20.33 -0.83
N VAL A 19 24.20 20.26 -2.17
CA VAL A 19 23.73 19.04 -2.88
C VAL A 19 24.67 17.87 -2.60
N THR A 20 25.99 18.07 -2.68
CA THR A 20 26.97 17.03 -2.36
C THR A 20 26.92 16.61 -0.89
N LEU A 21 26.72 17.54 0.04
CA LEU A 21 26.57 17.24 1.47
C LEU A 21 25.29 16.45 1.78
N LEU A 22 24.19 16.73 1.08
CA LEU A 22 22.93 16.00 1.23
C LEU A 22 23.01 14.59 0.60
N GLU A 23 23.70 14.44 -0.53
CA GLU A 23 23.99 13.14 -1.15
C GLU A 23 24.84 12.23 -0.24
N ASP A 24 25.76 12.81 0.55
CA ASP A 24 26.56 12.07 1.52
C ASP A 24 25.80 11.68 2.81
N GLN A 25 24.68 12.34 3.12
CA GLN A 25 23.83 12.00 4.29
C GLN A 25 22.74 10.97 3.97
N GLU A 26 22.40 10.75 2.69
CA GLU A 26 21.43 9.72 2.25
C GLU A 26 22.06 8.36 1.94
N LYS A 27 23.40 8.25 1.95
CA LYS A 27 24.03 6.93 1.98
C LYS A 27 23.84 6.35 3.37
N ASP A 28 22.78 5.56 3.53
CA ASP A 28 22.68 4.62 4.63
C ASP A 28 24.07 3.99 4.82
N PRO A 29 24.64 4.00 6.04
CA PRO A 29 25.92 3.36 6.27
C PRO A 29 25.80 1.95 5.70
N PRO A 30 26.81 1.48 4.94
CA PRO A 30 26.73 0.15 4.37
C PRO A 30 26.39 -0.78 5.53
N LEU A 31 25.43 -1.68 5.31
CA LEU A 31 24.95 -2.67 6.28
C LEU A 31 26.08 -3.66 6.62
N THR A 32 27.20 -3.18 7.14
CA THR A 32 28.45 -3.92 7.34
C THR A 32 28.42 -4.73 8.62
N ASP A 33 27.52 -4.38 9.54
CA ASP A 33 27.40 -5.02 10.84
C ASP A 33 26.04 -5.70 11.03
N LEU A 34 25.41 -6.16 9.94
CA LEU A 34 24.30 -7.10 10.09
C LEU A 34 24.81 -8.38 10.72
N LYS A 35 24.20 -8.76 11.84
CA LYS A 35 24.39 -10.08 12.43
C LYS A 35 24.23 -11.14 11.32
N PRO A 36 25.17 -12.08 11.16
CA PRO A 36 25.05 -13.12 10.15
C PRO A 36 23.70 -13.81 10.28
N LEU A 37 23.07 -14.13 9.15
CA LEU A 37 21.82 -14.87 9.11
C LEU A 37 21.93 -16.07 10.06
N SER A 38 21.03 -16.15 11.03
CA SER A 38 20.95 -17.35 11.85
C SER A 38 20.53 -18.50 10.94
N TRP A 39 21.35 -19.54 10.87
CA TRP A 39 20.95 -20.84 10.30
C TRP A 39 19.76 -21.46 11.04
N TYR A 40 19.54 -21.01 12.29
CA TYR A 40 18.46 -21.47 13.12
C TYR A 40 17.11 -20.92 12.63
N THR A 41 16.39 -21.75 11.89
CA THR A 41 14.94 -21.66 11.80
C THR A 41 14.39 -22.72 12.76
N PRO A 42 13.66 -22.35 13.82
CA PRO A 42 13.16 -23.35 14.76
C PRO A 42 12.27 -24.35 14.00
N ASN A 43 12.38 -25.64 14.34
CA ASN A 43 11.56 -26.67 13.69
C ASN A 43 10.10 -26.45 14.07
N PHE A 44 9.32 -25.83 13.18
CA PHE A 44 7.93 -25.47 13.41
C PHE A 44 7.03 -26.68 13.69
N LYS A 45 7.44 -27.90 13.33
CA LYS A 45 6.68 -29.13 13.61
C LYS A 45 6.60 -29.48 15.09
N ASP A 46 7.48 -28.92 15.92
CA ASP A 46 7.60 -29.29 17.34
C ASP A 46 7.21 -28.15 18.29
N ILE A 47 6.84 -26.97 17.78
CA ILE A 47 6.46 -25.81 18.61
C ILE A 47 4.96 -25.85 18.91
N ILE A 48 4.55 -26.85 19.69
CA ILE A 48 3.17 -27.05 20.16
C ILE A 48 2.57 -25.75 20.72
N ASN A 49 3.39 -24.93 21.37
CA ASN A 49 2.95 -23.66 21.97
C ASN A 49 2.45 -22.64 20.94
N VAL A 50 3.02 -22.61 19.73
CA VAL A 50 2.60 -21.69 18.67
C VAL A 50 1.30 -22.17 18.06
N ASP A 51 1.19 -23.46 17.74
CA ASP A 51 -0.04 -24.04 17.20
C ASP A 51 -1.19 -23.94 18.20
N LEU A 52 -0.93 -24.21 19.49
CA LEU A 52 -1.90 -24.04 20.56
C LEU A 52 -2.31 -22.58 20.74
N PHE A 53 -1.36 -21.64 20.68
CA PHE A 53 -1.67 -20.21 20.76
C PHE A 53 -2.53 -19.76 19.59
N VAL A 54 -2.19 -20.17 18.36
CA VAL A 54 -2.98 -19.89 17.16
C VAL A 54 -4.38 -20.44 17.33
N GLN A 55 -4.52 -21.71 17.72
CA GLN A 55 -5.80 -22.38 17.92
C GLN A 55 -6.68 -21.68 18.98
N ILE A 56 -6.14 -21.42 20.18
CA ILE A 56 -6.90 -20.74 21.25
C ILE A 56 -7.32 -19.34 20.80
N THR A 57 -6.43 -18.62 20.10
CA THR A 57 -6.73 -17.27 19.63
C THR A 57 -7.81 -17.28 18.56
N THR A 58 -7.76 -18.22 17.61
CA THR A 58 -8.79 -18.38 16.57
C THR A 58 -10.14 -18.75 17.17
N GLU A 59 -10.18 -19.71 18.09
CA GLU A 59 -11.41 -20.10 18.79
C GLU A 59 -12.02 -18.93 19.58
N LYS A 60 -11.17 -18.11 20.22
CA LYS A 60 -11.62 -16.93 20.97
C LYS A 60 -12.19 -15.85 20.05
N ILE A 61 -11.55 -15.60 18.90
CA ILE A 61 -12.04 -14.66 17.88
C ILE A 61 -13.39 -15.13 17.32
N GLU A 62 -13.54 -16.42 17.03
CA GLU A 62 -14.79 -17.04 16.59
C GLU A 62 -15.92 -16.83 17.60
N GLN A 63 -15.65 -17.10 18.88
CA GLN A 63 -16.63 -16.90 19.96
C GLN A 63 -17.03 -15.43 20.13
N LEU A 64 -16.10 -14.50 19.90
CA LEU A 64 -16.40 -13.06 19.92
C LEU A 64 -17.28 -12.65 18.74
N ASN A 65 -17.04 -13.20 17.54
CA ASN A 65 -17.85 -12.95 16.34
C ASN A 65 -19.28 -13.48 16.48
N VAL A 66 -19.48 -14.66 17.05
CA VAL A 66 -20.83 -15.25 17.25
C VAL A 66 -21.66 -14.44 18.26
N ARG A 67 -21.01 -13.76 19.21
CA ARG A 67 -21.66 -12.93 20.23
C ARG A 67 -21.89 -11.48 19.80
N GLN A 68 -21.56 -11.11 18.57
CA GLN A 68 -21.87 -9.77 18.07
C GLN A 68 -23.38 -9.61 17.92
N THR A 69 -24.02 -8.97 18.89
CA THR A 69 -25.29 -8.28 18.65
C THR A 69 -25.08 -7.35 17.46
N PRO A 70 -26.05 -7.19 16.53
CA PRO A 70 -25.88 -6.36 15.35
C PRO A 70 -25.34 -5.00 15.78
N MET A 71 -24.08 -4.77 15.41
CA MET A 71 -23.31 -3.64 15.89
C MET A 71 -24.06 -2.40 15.40
N THR A 72 -24.61 -1.62 16.33
CA THR A 72 -25.13 -0.30 15.98
C THR A 72 -23.99 0.44 15.31
N SER A 73 -24.21 0.93 14.09
CA SER A 73 -23.18 1.67 13.36
C SER A 73 -22.61 2.75 14.29
N ASN A 74 -21.28 2.81 14.41
CA ASN A 74 -20.61 3.89 15.15
C ASN A 74 -20.76 5.25 14.45
N LEU A 75 -21.40 5.27 13.29
CA LEU A 75 -21.73 6.47 12.54
C LEU A 75 -23.19 6.84 12.80
N SER A 76 -23.40 8.12 13.08
CA SER A 76 -24.73 8.71 13.08
C SER A 76 -25.41 8.56 11.71
N TYR A 77 -26.72 8.77 11.68
CA TYR A 77 -27.46 8.80 10.42
C TYR A 77 -26.91 9.86 9.46
N ALA A 78 -26.56 11.04 9.97
CA ALA A 78 -26.02 12.15 9.18
C ALA A 78 -24.66 11.80 8.57
N GLU A 79 -23.76 11.15 9.32
CA GLU A 79 -22.46 10.72 8.80
C GLU A 79 -22.60 9.62 7.75
N ASN A 80 -23.46 8.63 8.00
CA ASN A 80 -23.77 7.60 7.00
C ASN A 80 -24.33 8.21 5.71
N GLN A 81 -25.21 9.21 5.84
CA GLN A 81 -25.79 9.90 4.70
C GLN A 81 -24.73 10.72 3.95
N ALA A 82 -23.86 11.44 4.68
CA ALA A 82 -22.75 12.18 4.09
C ALA A 82 -21.78 11.26 3.33
N LEU A 83 -21.49 10.06 3.85
CA LEU A 83 -20.66 9.07 3.15
C LEU A 83 -21.34 8.53 1.89
N LYS A 84 -22.66 8.32 1.92
CA LYS A 84 -23.43 7.92 0.74
C LYS A 84 -23.38 9.01 -0.32
N GLU A 85 -23.60 10.25 0.07
CA GLU A 85 -23.54 11.41 -0.82
C GLU A 85 -22.15 11.57 -1.42
N LEU A 86 -21.11 11.52 -0.59
CA LEU A 86 -19.71 11.56 -1.03
C LEU A 86 -19.38 10.43 -2.02
N SER A 87 -19.85 9.20 -1.76
CA SER A 87 -19.61 8.07 -2.67
C SER A 87 -20.38 8.18 -3.99
N SER A 88 -21.47 8.95 -4.02
CA SER A 88 -22.30 9.15 -5.20
C SER A 88 -21.81 10.29 -6.10
N ASP A 89 -20.93 11.15 -5.60
CA ASP A 89 -20.35 12.24 -6.37
C ASP A 89 -19.40 11.72 -7.46
N LYS A 90 -19.75 12.00 -8.72
CA LYS A 90 -19.01 11.56 -9.90
C LYS A 90 -17.87 12.52 -10.29
N ASN A 91 -17.76 13.66 -9.63
CA ASN A 91 -16.75 14.68 -9.88
C ASN A 91 -15.47 14.43 -9.08
N ILE A 92 -15.51 13.50 -8.12
CA ILE A 92 -14.35 13.11 -7.32
C ILE A 92 -13.94 11.67 -7.59
N ILE A 93 -12.67 11.38 -7.37
CA ILE A 93 -12.06 10.07 -7.42
C ILE A 93 -11.47 9.78 -6.05
N ILE A 94 -11.90 8.66 -5.46
CA ILE A 94 -11.39 8.16 -4.18
C ILE A 94 -10.55 6.91 -4.47
N LYS A 95 -9.28 6.93 -4.07
CA LYS A 95 -8.35 5.80 -4.24
C LYS A 95 -7.56 5.55 -2.95
N PRO A 96 -7.16 4.30 -2.68
CA PRO A 96 -6.20 4.04 -1.62
C PRO A 96 -4.88 4.77 -1.93
N SER A 97 -4.28 5.37 -0.91
CA SER A 97 -2.94 5.93 -1.03
C SER A 97 -1.92 4.79 -1.11
N ASP A 98 -0.83 5.03 -1.83
CA ASP A 98 0.33 4.14 -1.84
C ASP A 98 0.99 4.04 -0.45
N LYS A 99 0.82 5.07 0.38
CA LYS A 99 1.29 5.10 1.77
C LYS A 99 0.25 4.52 2.71
N GLU A 100 0.70 3.67 3.62
CA GLU A 100 -0.15 2.89 4.51
C GLU A 100 -1.24 3.72 5.20
N GLY A 101 -2.46 3.17 5.22
CA GLY A 101 -3.59 3.70 5.97
C GLY A 101 -4.28 4.97 5.44
N ASN A 102 -3.78 5.57 4.36
CA ASN A 102 -4.32 6.83 3.84
C ASN A 102 -5.22 6.63 2.61
N ILE A 103 -6.14 7.58 2.41
CA ILE A 103 -6.98 7.69 1.21
C ILE A 103 -6.66 8.99 0.48
N VAL A 104 -6.75 8.95 -0.84
CA VAL A 104 -6.58 10.11 -1.71
C VAL A 104 -7.93 10.45 -2.32
N ILE A 105 -8.36 11.71 -2.14
CA ILE A 105 -9.55 12.28 -2.74
C ILE A 105 -9.08 13.36 -3.71
N LEU A 106 -9.44 13.22 -4.98
CA LEU A 106 -9.06 14.15 -6.04
C LEU A 106 -10.27 14.50 -6.88
N GLU A 107 -10.31 15.72 -7.40
CA GLU A 107 -11.20 16.04 -8.50
C GLU A 107 -10.87 15.16 -9.72
N LYS A 108 -11.90 14.70 -10.41
CA LYS A 108 -11.78 13.72 -11.48
C LYS A 108 -10.93 14.21 -12.64
N ASP A 109 -11.12 15.45 -13.05
CA ASP A 109 -10.37 16.01 -14.18
C ASP A 109 -8.89 16.12 -13.83
N LYS A 110 -8.56 16.59 -12.62
CA LYS A 110 -7.19 16.61 -12.11
C LYS A 110 -6.57 15.22 -12.02
N TYR A 111 -7.33 14.22 -11.59
CA TYR A 111 -6.86 12.83 -11.57
C TYR A 111 -6.51 12.34 -12.98
N ILE A 112 -7.36 12.63 -13.97
CA ILE A 112 -7.10 12.29 -15.37
C ILE A 112 -5.85 13.00 -15.88
N ASP A 113 -5.69 14.29 -15.61
CA ASP A 113 -4.53 15.07 -16.04
C ASP A 113 -3.22 14.51 -15.46
N ILE A 114 -3.21 14.15 -14.19
CA ILE A 114 -2.07 13.50 -13.53
C ILE A 114 -1.77 12.17 -14.24
N CYS A 115 -2.78 11.31 -14.45
CA CYS A 115 -2.60 10.04 -15.14
C CYS A 115 -2.02 10.23 -16.55
N MET A 116 -2.53 11.19 -17.32
CA MET A 116 -2.05 11.47 -18.67
C MET A 116 -0.62 12.04 -18.66
N THR A 117 -0.30 12.89 -17.68
CA THR A 117 1.06 13.41 -17.49
C THR A 117 2.05 12.28 -17.26
N HIS A 118 1.72 11.34 -16.37
CA HIS A 118 2.55 10.16 -16.12
C HIS A 118 2.62 9.23 -17.35
N LEU A 119 1.51 8.94 -18.01
CA LEU A 119 1.50 8.04 -19.18
C LEU A 119 2.28 8.60 -20.38
N ASN A 120 2.37 9.92 -20.51
CA ASN A 120 3.15 10.59 -21.55
C ASN A 120 4.65 10.70 -21.20
N ASP A 121 5.03 10.44 -19.96
CA ASP A 121 6.42 10.43 -19.54
C ASP A 121 7.13 9.16 -20.01
N ILE A 122 7.81 9.27 -21.16
CA ILE A 122 8.60 8.19 -21.76
C ILE A 122 9.91 7.88 -21.02
N SER A 123 10.31 8.71 -20.05
CA SER A 123 11.49 8.43 -19.21
C SER A 123 11.17 7.39 -18.13
N CYS A 124 9.94 7.42 -17.60
CA CYS A 124 9.47 6.49 -16.57
C CYS A 124 8.66 5.32 -17.15
N TYR A 125 7.83 5.55 -18.18
CA TYR A 125 6.90 4.55 -18.71
C TYR A 125 7.17 4.20 -20.17
N LYS A 126 6.95 2.93 -20.54
CA LYS A 126 7.12 2.44 -21.92
C LYS A 126 5.81 1.90 -22.48
N LYS A 127 5.37 2.44 -23.61
CA LYS A 127 4.18 1.95 -24.33
C LYS A 127 4.41 0.52 -24.83
N LEU A 128 3.50 -0.39 -24.49
CA LEU A 128 3.53 -1.77 -24.94
C LEU A 128 3.07 -1.85 -26.41
N GLN A 129 3.85 -2.54 -27.24
CA GLN A 129 3.60 -2.69 -28.69
C GLN A 129 2.49 -3.71 -28.99
N ARG A 130 2.20 -4.62 -28.06
CA ARG A 130 1.17 -5.65 -28.19
C ARG A 130 0.22 -5.56 -27.01
N ASP A 131 -1.06 -5.71 -27.28
CA ASP A 131 -2.11 -5.74 -26.27
C ASP A 131 -1.90 -6.94 -25.34
N SER A 132 -1.16 -6.71 -24.27
CA SER A 132 -0.80 -7.68 -23.25
C SER A 132 -1.74 -7.56 -22.05
N ALA A 133 -2.84 -6.80 -22.19
CA ALA A 133 -3.79 -6.51 -21.12
C ALA A 133 -4.22 -7.77 -20.38
N ALA A 134 -4.45 -8.88 -21.09
CA ALA A 134 -4.79 -10.16 -20.50
C ALA A 134 -3.74 -10.70 -19.50
N LYS A 135 -2.44 -10.47 -19.74
CA LYS A 135 -1.36 -10.93 -18.86
C LYS A 135 -1.28 -10.08 -17.58
N TYR A 136 -1.43 -8.77 -17.70
CA TYR A 136 -1.33 -7.84 -16.57
C TYR A 136 -2.59 -7.82 -15.70
N ILE A 137 -3.78 -7.90 -16.31
CA ILE A 137 -5.05 -8.06 -15.59
C ILE A 137 -5.01 -9.33 -14.74
N ARG A 138 -4.48 -10.44 -15.30
CA ARG A 138 -4.32 -11.69 -14.55
C ARG A 138 -3.42 -11.49 -13.34
N ILE A 139 -2.24 -10.87 -13.47
CA ILE A 139 -1.31 -10.62 -12.35
C ILE A 139 -1.95 -9.73 -11.26
N GLN A 140 -2.65 -8.66 -11.64
CA GLN A 140 -3.34 -7.78 -10.69
C GLN A 140 -4.48 -8.51 -9.96
N GLN A 141 -5.25 -9.32 -10.69
CA GLN A 141 -6.28 -10.19 -10.11
C GLN A 141 -5.68 -11.27 -9.22
N THR A 142 -4.52 -11.86 -9.55
CA THR A 142 -3.85 -12.82 -8.67
C THR A 142 -3.40 -12.16 -7.37
N HIS A 143 -2.77 -10.98 -7.43
CA HIS A 143 -2.37 -10.26 -6.21
C HIS A 143 -3.57 -9.83 -5.35
N GLN A 144 -4.68 -9.43 -5.97
CA GLN A 144 -5.93 -9.15 -5.24
C GLN A 144 -6.58 -10.43 -4.70
N ALA A 145 -6.54 -11.54 -5.45
CA ALA A 145 -7.06 -12.83 -5.05
C ALA A 145 -6.23 -13.43 -3.92
N ASP A 146 -4.90 -13.30 -3.90
CA ASP A 146 -4.05 -13.76 -2.80
C ASP A 146 -4.34 -12.98 -1.51
N ARG A 147 -4.55 -11.66 -1.61
CA ARG A 147 -4.97 -10.82 -0.47
C ARG A 147 -6.38 -11.15 0.02
N SER A 148 -7.30 -11.44 -0.91
CA SER A 148 -8.69 -11.82 -0.59
C SER A 148 -8.79 -13.27 -0.08
N SER A 149 -7.92 -14.16 -0.55
CA SER A 149 -7.83 -15.57 -0.13
C SER A 149 -7.21 -15.67 1.25
N LEU A 150 -6.23 -14.84 1.61
CA LEU A 150 -5.77 -14.71 3.00
C LEU A 150 -6.92 -14.23 3.90
N GLY A 151 -7.73 -13.27 3.45
CA GLY A 151 -8.93 -12.84 4.18
C GLY A 151 -10.03 -13.91 4.28
N THR A 152 -10.18 -14.76 3.25
CA THR A 152 -11.22 -15.80 3.16
C THR A 152 -10.82 -17.10 3.85
N ILE A 153 -9.54 -17.50 3.82
CA ILE A 153 -9.01 -18.66 4.56
C ILE A 153 -9.16 -18.43 6.07
N LEU A 154 -8.98 -17.18 6.53
CA LEU A 154 -9.29 -16.78 7.90
C LEU A 154 -10.78 -16.85 8.26
N SER A 155 -11.68 -16.81 7.26
CA SER A 155 -13.14 -16.90 7.44
C SER A 155 -13.71 -18.31 7.23
N GLN A 156 -13.12 -19.13 6.37
CA GLN A 156 -13.63 -20.48 6.04
C GLN A 156 -13.12 -21.56 7.01
N ASN A 157 -11.95 -21.37 7.62
CA ASN A 157 -11.49 -22.25 8.70
C ASN A 157 -12.40 -22.17 9.95
N ASN A 158 -13.24 -21.13 10.07
CA ASN A 158 -14.27 -21.00 11.11
C ASN A 158 -15.59 -21.74 10.77
N LEU A 159 -15.75 -22.27 9.55
CA LEU A 159 -16.99 -22.92 9.07
C LEU A 159 -16.84 -24.44 8.87
N ALA A 160 -15.61 -24.97 8.86
CA ALA A 160 -15.33 -26.39 8.64
C ALA A 160 -15.06 -27.19 9.95
N SER A 161 -15.17 -26.55 11.12
CA SER A 161 -15.01 -27.18 12.45
C SER A 161 -16.32 -27.35 13.23
N THR A 162 -17.47 -27.33 12.54
CA THR A 162 -18.77 -27.79 13.11
C THR A 162 -19.03 -29.23 12.69
#